data_AF-A0A9E7ACM0-F1
#
_entry.id   AF-A0A9E7ACM0-F1
#
_cell.length_a   1.000
_cell.length_b   1.000
_cell.length_c   1.000
_cell.angle_alpha   90.00
_cell.angle_beta   90.00
_cell.angle_gamma   90.00
#
_symmetry.space_group_name_H-M   'P 1'
#
loop_
_entity.id
_entity.type
_entity.pdbx_description
1 polymer ?
#
loop_
_entity_poly.entity_id
_entity_poly.type
_entity_poly.pdbx_seq_one_letter_code
_entity_poly.pdbx_strand_id
1 'polypeptide(L)'
;MLEQPDAADLLATAREALLGKLLPALPAHLHYEARMIANAMAIAARASTVDPGHLQERLANFAEGPAQFAARIRAGAYQPGTPAHAGAAALLREMVELRCAVTAPRALG
;
A
#
# COMPACT_ATOMS: atom_id res chain seq x y z
N MET A 1 0.24 27.65 -3.53
CA MET A 1 0.01 26.59 -2.53
C MET A 1 -1.48 26.66 -2.21
N LEU A 2 -2.28 25.85 -2.88
CA LEU A 2 -3.74 25.86 -2.71
C LEU A 2 -4.06 24.91 -1.56
N GLU A 3 -4.40 25.50 -0.42
CA GLU A 3 -4.96 24.83 0.74
C GLU A 3 -6.16 23.97 0.31
N GLN A 4 -5.96 22.66 0.30
CA GLN A 4 -7.02 21.68 0.30
C GLN A 4 -6.65 20.68 1.39
N PRO A 5 -7.60 20.26 2.25
CA PRO A 5 -7.29 19.24 3.24
C PRO A 5 -6.71 18.03 2.50
N ASP A 6 -5.56 17.56 2.96
CA ASP A 6 -4.92 16.38 2.39
C ASP A 6 -5.96 15.25 2.41
N ALA A 7 -6.07 14.49 1.32
CA ALA A 7 -7.01 13.37 1.23
C ALA A 7 -6.83 12.41 2.42
N ALA A 8 -5.59 12.27 2.93
CA ALA A 8 -5.30 11.53 4.15
C ALA A 8 -5.99 12.14 5.39
N ASP A 9 -5.97 13.47 5.56
CA ASP A 9 -6.58 14.18 6.69
C ASP A 9 -8.10 14.11 6.66
N LEU A 10 -8.71 14.22 5.47
CA LEU A 10 -10.16 14.03 5.30
C LEU A 10 -10.59 12.63 5.70
N LEU A 11 -9.86 11.60 5.24
CA LEU A 11 -10.14 10.21 5.58
C LEU A 11 -9.92 9.93 7.07
N ALA A 12 -8.90 10.54 7.68
CA ALA A 12 -8.65 10.44 9.12
C ALA A 12 -9.79 11.06 9.93
N THR A 13 -10.23 12.28 9.57
CA THR A 13 -11.34 12.98 10.22
C THR A 13 -12.64 12.20 10.12
N ALA A 14 -12.97 11.69 8.94
CA ALA A 14 -14.17 10.90 8.71
C ALA A 14 -14.15 9.58 9.50
N ARG A 15 -12.98 8.92 9.58
CA ARG A 15 -12.79 7.71 10.37
C ARG A 15 -12.96 7.98 11.88
N GLU A 16 -12.44 9.09 12.38
CA GLU A 16 -12.60 9.50 13.78
C GLU A 16 -14.08 9.75 14.11
N ALA A 17 -14.79 10.50 13.26
CA ALA A 17 -16.22 10.74 13.43
C ALA A 17 -17.03 9.42 13.40
N LEU A 18 -16.70 8.50 12.49
CA LEU A 18 -17.34 7.19 12.38
C LEU A 18 -17.14 6.36 13.66
N LEU A 19 -15.91 6.25 14.15
CA LEU A 19 -15.60 5.39 15.32
C LEU A 19 -16.01 6.03 16.65
N GLY A 20 -15.81 7.34 16.80
CA GLY A 20 -16.05 8.05 18.06
C GLY A 20 -17.50 8.46 18.28
N LYS A 21 -18.21 8.86 17.21
CA LYS A 21 -19.56 9.42 17.32
C LYS A 21 -20.63 8.47 16.79
N LEU A 22 -20.42 7.92 15.59
CA LEU A 22 -21.47 7.13 14.93
C LEU A 22 -21.53 5.70 15.45
N LEU A 23 -20.39 5.00 15.60
CA LEU A 23 -20.36 3.60 16.03
C LEU A 23 -21.09 3.35 17.37
N PRO A 24 -20.93 4.17 18.43
CA PRO A 24 -21.68 3.98 19.67
C PRO A 24 -23.20 4.22 19.53
N ALA A 25 -23.62 5.05 18.57
CA ALA A 25 -25.02 5.37 18.31
C ALA A 25 -25.70 4.37 17.34
N LEU A 26 -24.92 3.55 16.64
CA LEU A 26 -25.44 2.55 15.71
C LEU A 26 -25.98 1.32 16.45
N PRO A 27 -27.04 0.68 15.93
CA PRO A 27 -27.47 -0.65 16.35
C PRO A 27 -26.31 -1.66 16.32
N ALA A 28 -26.27 -2.58 17.29
CA ALA A 28 -25.15 -3.52 17.47
C ALA A 28 -24.84 -4.36 16.22
N HIS A 29 -25.86 -4.73 15.43
CA HIS A 29 -25.67 -5.52 14.22
C HIS A 29 -24.95 -4.79 13.08
N LEU A 30 -24.77 -3.46 13.16
CA LEU A 30 -24.03 -2.66 12.18
C LEU A 30 -22.60 -2.34 12.63
N HIS A 31 -22.20 -2.78 13.83
CA HIS A 31 -20.89 -2.46 14.39
C HIS A 31 -19.74 -3.08 13.60
N TYR A 32 -19.98 -4.25 12.98
CA TYR A 32 -18.98 -4.89 12.14
C TYR A 32 -18.70 -4.07 10.88
N GLU A 33 -19.75 -3.68 10.16
CA GLU A 33 -19.70 -2.89 8.94
C GLU A 33 -19.04 -1.54 9.21
N ALA A 34 -19.42 -0.86 10.29
CA ALA A 34 -18.81 0.41 10.68
C ALA A 34 -17.29 0.28 10.95
N ARG A 35 -16.85 -0.81 11.62
CA ARG A 35 -15.42 -1.08 11.82
C ARG A 35 -14.71 -1.45 10.52
N MET A 36 -15.36 -2.19 9.63
CA MET A 36 -14.84 -2.53 8.30
C MET A 36 -14.62 -1.27 7.46
N ILE A 37 -15.60 -0.35 7.42
CA ILE A 37 -15.50 0.95 6.75
C ILE A 37 -14.34 1.76 7.34
N ALA A 38 -14.24 1.84 8.67
CA ALA A 38 -13.15 2.55 9.33
C ALA A 38 -11.77 1.97 9.00
N ASN A 39 -11.66 0.65 8.79
CA ASN A 39 -10.42 0.02 8.35
C ASN A 39 -10.10 0.37 6.89
N ALA A 40 -11.10 0.33 5.99
CA ALA A 40 -10.94 0.71 4.59
C ALA A 40 -10.49 2.17 4.45
N MET A 41 -11.05 3.10 5.23
CA MET A 41 -10.62 4.50 5.28
C MET A 41 -9.15 4.63 5.69
N ALA A 42 -8.71 3.86 6.70
CA ALA A 42 -7.32 3.88 7.13
C ALA A 42 -6.35 3.36 6.05
N ILE A 43 -6.76 2.33 5.29
CA ILE A 43 -5.99 1.83 4.14
C ILE A 43 -5.90 2.90 3.05
N ALA A 44 -7.02 3.52 2.70
CA ALA A 44 -7.07 4.58 1.68
C ALA A 44 -6.21 5.79 2.06
N ALA A 45 -6.22 6.21 3.33
CA ALA A 45 -5.41 7.33 3.81
C ALA A 45 -3.90 7.03 3.69
N ARG A 46 -3.46 5.80 3.98
CA ARG A 46 -2.05 5.41 3.76
C ARG A 46 -1.72 5.30 2.28
N ALA A 47 -2.67 4.84 1.46
CA ALA A 47 -2.46 4.75 0.02
C ALA A 47 -2.25 6.13 -0.62
N SER A 48 -2.91 7.18 -0.14
CA SER A 48 -2.77 8.54 -0.68
C SER A 48 -1.43 9.20 -0.34
N THR A 49 -0.73 8.73 0.70
CA THR A 49 0.60 9.27 1.09
C THR A 49 1.77 8.53 0.46
N VAL A 50 1.52 7.38 -0.18
CA VAL A 50 2.57 6.59 -0.85
C VAL A 50 2.76 7.11 -2.27
N ASP A 51 3.99 7.49 -2.60
CA ASP A 51 4.40 7.77 -3.97
C ASP A 51 5.03 6.52 -4.62
N PRO A 52 4.32 5.83 -5.54
CA PRO A 52 4.88 4.67 -6.23
C PRO A 52 5.84 5.04 -7.36
N GLY A 53 6.03 6.33 -7.69
CA GLY A 53 6.77 6.80 -8.86
C GLY A 53 8.22 6.30 -8.89
N HIS A 54 8.94 6.45 -7.78
CA HIS A 54 10.33 5.97 -7.67
C HIS A 54 10.46 4.47 -7.95
N LEU A 55 9.56 3.66 -7.40
CA LEU A 55 9.56 2.21 -7.58
C LEU A 55 9.19 1.83 -9.02
N GLN A 56 8.23 2.53 -9.63
CA GLN A 56 7.87 2.33 -11.04
C GLN A 56 9.02 2.66 -11.98
N GLU A 57 9.73 3.78 -11.76
CA GLU A 57 10.92 4.15 -12.53
C GLU A 57 12.03 3.12 -12.39
N ARG A 58 12.34 2.69 -11.15
CA ARG A 58 13.35 1.65 -10.92
C ARG A 58 12.99 0.33 -11.58
N LEU A 59 11.72 -0.07 -11.54
CA LEU A 59 11.24 -1.28 -12.18
C LEU A 59 11.33 -1.19 -13.71
N ALA A 60 11.00 -0.03 -14.28
CA ALA A 60 11.15 0.24 -15.72
C ALA A 60 12.63 0.16 -16.14
N ASN A 61 13.53 0.76 -15.35
CA ASN A 61 14.97 0.72 -15.62
C ASN A 61 15.56 -0.69 -15.50
N PHE A 62 15.06 -1.50 -14.56
CA PHE A 62 15.58 -2.84 -14.32
C PHE A 62 15.00 -3.90 -15.27
N ALA A 63 13.72 -3.77 -15.62
CA ALA A 63 13.00 -4.81 -16.33
C ALA A 63 11.89 -4.28 -17.24
N GLU A 64 11.93 -3.04 -17.72
CA GLU A 64 10.94 -2.43 -18.66
C GLU A 64 9.51 -2.35 -18.13
N GLY A 65 9.24 -2.85 -16.92
CA GLY A 65 7.96 -2.78 -16.23
C GLY A 65 7.58 -4.07 -15.49
N PRO A 66 6.43 -4.07 -14.79
CA PRO A 66 6.02 -5.18 -13.92
C PRO A 66 5.76 -6.49 -14.67
N ALA A 67 5.15 -6.41 -15.85
CA ALA A 67 4.80 -7.60 -16.65
C ALA A 67 6.07 -8.34 -17.13
N GLN A 68 7.03 -7.60 -17.68
CA GLN A 68 8.29 -8.17 -18.15
C GLN A 68 9.13 -8.67 -16.97
N PHE A 69 9.17 -7.95 -15.84
CA PHE A 69 9.85 -8.40 -14.63
C PHE A 69 9.32 -9.76 -14.16
N ALA A 70 7.99 -9.90 -14.07
CA ALA A 70 7.35 -11.16 -13.69
C ALA A 70 7.61 -12.29 -14.71
N ALA A 71 7.63 -11.98 -16.01
CA ALA A 71 7.96 -12.95 -17.05
C ALA A 71 9.42 -13.44 -16.94
N ARG A 72 10.37 -12.53 -16.71
CA ARG A 72 11.80 -12.84 -16.52
C ARG A 72 12.06 -13.65 -15.25
N ILE A 73 11.34 -13.37 -14.15
CA ILE A 73 11.36 -14.19 -12.93
C ILE A 73 10.94 -15.63 -13.27
N ARG A 74 9.79 -15.81 -13.94
CA ARG A 74 9.28 -17.14 -14.31
C ARG A 74 10.21 -17.88 -15.28
N ALA A 75 10.93 -17.16 -16.14
CA ALA A 75 11.94 -17.71 -17.03
C ALA A 75 13.27 -18.03 -16.34
N GLY A 76 13.42 -17.74 -15.05
CA GLY A 76 14.64 -18.02 -14.28
C GLY A 76 15.79 -17.03 -14.50
N ALA A 77 15.54 -15.85 -15.06
CA ALA A 77 16.59 -14.84 -15.33
C ALA A 77 17.29 -14.32 -14.06
N TYR A 78 16.67 -14.48 -12.90
CA TYR A 78 17.13 -13.98 -11.60
C TYR A 78 17.40 -15.10 -10.59
N GLN A 79 17.71 -16.32 -11.06
CA GLN A 79 18.07 -17.41 -10.15
C GLN A 79 19.33 -17.08 -9.33
N PRO A 80 19.51 -17.68 -8.14
CA PRO A 80 20.73 -17.52 -7.35
C PRO A 80 21.98 -17.79 -8.20
N GLY A 81 22.98 -16.92 -8.06
CA GLY A 81 24.21 -16.98 -8.85
C GLY A 81 24.20 -16.18 -10.15
N THR A 82 23.05 -15.66 -10.60
CA THR A 82 23.05 -14.68 -11.70
C THR A 82 23.43 -13.28 -11.19
N PRO A 83 24.12 -12.44 -12.01
CA PRO A 83 24.47 -11.08 -11.60
C PRO A 83 23.26 -10.20 -11.23
N ALA A 84 22.09 -10.49 -11.82
CA ALA A 84 20.87 -9.74 -11.61
C ALA A 84 20.05 -10.21 -10.38
N HIS A 85 20.42 -11.31 -9.73
CA HIS A 85 19.67 -11.90 -8.61
C HIS A 85 19.49 -10.91 -7.45
N ALA A 86 20.57 -10.28 -7.00
CA ALA A 86 20.53 -9.35 -5.87
C ALA A 86 19.64 -8.13 -6.15
N GLY A 87 19.73 -7.57 -7.37
CA GLY A 87 18.91 -6.44 -7.80
C GLY A 87 17.42 -6.79 -7.85
N ALA A 88 17.08 -7.97 -8.40
CA ALA A 88 15.69 -8.44 -8.43
C ALA A 88 15.13 -8.69 -7.03
N ALA A 89 15.92 -9.28 -6.13
CA ALA A 89 15.52 -9.51 -4.74
C ALA A 89 15.29 -8.20 -3.97
N ALA A 90 16.14 -7.19 -4.19
CA ALA A 90 15.98 -5.87 -3.58
C ALA A 90 14.70 -5.17 -4.07
N LEU A 91 14.42 -5.21 -5.38
CA LEU A 91 13.18 -4.66 -5.94
C LEU A 91 11.93 -5.35 -5.39
N LEU A 92 11.92 -6.68 -5.31
CA LEU A 92 10.80 -7.43 -4.75
C LEU A 92 10.55 -7.07 -3.28
N ARG A 93 11.63 -6.88 -2.50
CA ARG A 93 11.51 -6.46 -1.11
C ARG A 93 10.87 -5.09 -0.99
N GLU A 94 11.34 -4.12 -1.75
CA GLU A 94 10.79 -2.76 -1.77
C GLU A 94 9.33 -2.72 -2.23
N MET A 95 8.97 -3.52 -3.24
CA MET A 95 7.57 -3.69 -3.67
C MET A 95 6.69 -4.22 -2.54
N VAL A 96 7.18 -5.21 -1.77
CA VAL A 96 6.44 -5.79 -0.65
C VAL A 96 6.32 -4.79 0.50
N GLU A 97 7.42 -4.10 0.84
CA GLU A 97 7.44 -3.09 1.90
C GLU A 97 6.43 -1.97 1.63
N LEU A 98 6.43 -1.42 0.41
CA LEU A 98 5.49 -0.38 -0.02
C LEU A 98 4.03 -0.84 0.09
N ARG A 99 3.72 -2.08 -0.31
CA ARG A 99 2.37 -2.66 -0.20
C ARG A 99 1.96 -2.94 1.24
N CYS A 100 2.89 -3.42 2.06
CA CYS A 100 2.67 -3.70 3.47
C CYS A 100 2.41 -2.41 4.24
N ALA A 101 3.13 -1.32 3.95
CA ALA A 101 2.89 -0.02 4.56
C ALA A 101 1.43 0.44 4.41
N VAL A 102 0.80 0.12 3.27
CA VAL A 102 -0.60 0.46 3.00
C VAL A 102 -1.59 -0.52 3.64
N THR A 103 -1.44 -1.81 3.35
CA THR A 103 -2.48 -2.82 3.64
C THR A 103 -2.30 -3.57 4.95
N ALA A 104 -1.06 -3.71 5.42
CA ALA A 104 -0.71 -4.50 6.61
C ALA A 104 0.51 -3.90 7.33
N PRO A 105 0.42 -2.67 7.86
CA PRO A 105 1.59 -1.97 8.41
C PRO A 105 2.26 -2.74 9.57
N ARG A 106 1.49 -3.51 10.34
CA ARG A 106 2.00 -4.36 11.43
C ARG A 106 2.93 -5.48 10.94
N ALA A 107 2.96 -5.79 9.65
CA ALA A 107 3.86 -6.79 9.08
C ALA A 107 5.30 -6.27 8.92
N LEU A 108 5.53 -4.96 9.07
CA LEU A 108 6.84 -4.31 8.92
C LEU A 108 7.63 -4.18 10.23
N GLY A 109 7.03 -4.51 11.38
CA GLY A 109 7.62 -4.33 12.72
C GLY A 109 6.74 -3.50 13.63
#